data_AF-A0A6I5HH04-F1
#
_entry.id   AF-A0A6I5HH04-F1
#
_cell.length_a   1.000
_cell.length_b   1.000
_cell.length_c   1.000
_cell.angle_alpha   90.00
_cell.angle_beta   90.00
_cell.angle_gamma   90.00
#
_symmetry.space_group_name_H-M   'P 1'
#
loop_
_entity.id
_entity.type
_entity.pdbx_description
1 polymer ?
#
loop_
_entity_poly.entity_id
_entity_poly.type
_entity_poly.pdbx_seq_one_letter_code
_entity_poly.pdbx_strand_id
1 'polypeptide(L)'
;MSGPMALEPGGAEQDTLALRLAGTPARGDDRTLALRLPGFAADPEAVSRLAADLADRIGPAVHPYEVAALLEAEGLTAEQITQRYGHPNLFSLATALYEQVPRTFPEPAPAADPWRPDTVRCLLRGLLFALPGLAYLLTAPLWHPGRHAAALIVAGLVSWAWGQALGHRAHLRMAAGRREAARTLLTGAPLGAALATGAAAPL
;
A
#
# COMPACT_ATOMS: atom_id res chain seq x y z
N MET A 1 -2.85 31.73 -11.97
CA MET A 1 -1.78 32.31 -11.14
C MET A 1 -2.30 32.43 -9.72
N SER A 2 -1.96 31.46 -8.86
CA SER A 2 -2.13 31.55 -7.40
C SER A 2 -0.85 31.01 -6.80
N GLY A 3 -0.14 31.84 -6.04
CA GLY A 3 1.12 31.49 -5.39
C GLY A 3 0.91 30.61 -4.15
N PRO A 4 1.98 29.96 -3.65
CA PRO A 4 1.91 29.09 -2.49
C PRO A 4 1.74 29.91 -1.20
N MET A 5 0.83 29.46 -0.35
CA MET A 5 0.61 29.99 1.00
C MET A 5 1.74 29.49 1.90
N ALA A 6 2.57 30.40 2.39
CA ALA A 6 3.59 30.13 3.40
C ALA A 6 2.93 29.98 4.77
N LEU A 7 3.10 28.82 5.39
CA LEU A 7 2.74 28.56 6.78
C LEU A 7 4.01 28.21 7.54
N GLU A 8 4.64 29.21 8.13
CA GLU A 8 5.47 29.15 9.32
C GLU A 8 5.37 30.58 9.91
N PRO A 9 5.11 30.73 11.22
CA PRO A 9 6.19 30.48 12.16
C PRO A 9 5.76 29.86 13.50
N GLY A 10 6.55 28.90 13.96
CA GLY A 10 7.14 28.96 15.31
C GLY A 10 6.31 28.41 16.46
N GLY A 11 6.85 27.36 17.09
CA GLY A 11 6.64 27.12 18.52
C GLY A 11 6.57 25.64 18.92
N ALA A 12 7.67 25.15 19.51
CA ALA A 12 7.70 24.08 20.51
C ALA A 12 7.69 22.60 20.07
N GLU A 13 8.18 22.24 18.88
CA GLU A 13 8.41 20.82 18.53
C GLU A 13 9.89 20.38 18.62
N GLN A 14 10.76 21.19 19.24
CA GLN A 14 12.16 20.82 19.52
C GLN A 14 12.37 20.31 20.96
N ASP A 15 11.35 20.38 21.82
CA ASP A 15 11.46 20.05 23.25
C ASP A 15 11.16 18.58 23.60
N THR A 16 10.85 17.73 22.62
CA THR A 16 10.61 16.29 22.88
C THR A 16 11.82 15.39 22.61
N LEU A 17 12.93 15.93 22.06
CA LEU A 17 14.18 15.18 21.83
C LEU A 17 15.36 15.62 22.73
N ALA A 18 15.09 16.46 23.74
CA ALA A 18 16.09 16.94 24.69
C ALA A 18 15.77 16.52 26.13
N LEU A 19 15.50 15.22 26.36
CA LEU A 19 15.38 14.68 27.71
C LEU A 19 16.26 13.44 27.89
N ARG A 20 17.36 13.68 28.61
CA ARG A 20 18.21 12.72 29.34
C ARG A 20 19.04 11.74 28.51
N LEU A 21 20.21 12.22 28.10
CA LEU A 21 21.44 11.50 28.45
C LEU A 21 22.35 12.49 29.20
N ALA A 22 22.02 12.69 30.47
CA ALA A 22 22.92 13.37 31.40
C ALA A 22 24.19 12.53 31.51
N GLY A 23 25.33 13.16 31.20
CA GLY A 23 26.63 12.55 31.28
C GLY A 23 26.99 12.15 32.70
N THR A 24 27.56 10.96 32.83
CA THR A 24 28.44 10.56 33.92
C THR A 24 29.82 10.31 33.32
N PRO A 25 30.85 11.12 33.62
CA PRO A 25 32.21 10.77 33.26
C PRO A 25 32.76 9.81 34.32
N ALA A 26 32.52 8.51 34.14
CA ALA A 26 33.31 7.50 34.83
C ALA A 26 34.54 7.17 33.97
N ARG A 27 35.57 8.02 34.07
CA ARG A 27 36.90 7.75 33.53
C ARG A 27 37.59 6.73 34.46
N GLY A 28 37.21 5.46 34.31
CA GLY A 28 37.94 4.31 34.81
C GLY A 28 38.91 3.84 33.74
N ASP A 29 40.18 4.16 33.94
CA ASP A 29 41.31 3.65 33.18
C ASP A 29 41.52 2.18 33.57
N ASP A 30 40.79 1.28 32.91
CA ASP A 30 41.08 -0.15 32.94
C ASP A 30 41.40 -0.59 31.52
N ARG A 31 42.68 -0.43 31.18
CA ARG A 31 43.35 -1.24 30.15
C ARG A 31 43.39 -2.69 30.61
N THR A 32 42.23 -3.33 30.63
CA THR A 32 42.15 -4.77 30.72
C THR A 32 42.57 -5.30 29.35
N LEU A 33 43.87 -5.55 29.22
CA LEU A 33 44.41 -6.44 28.21
C LEU A 33 43.63 -7.75 28.32
N ALA A 34 42.61 -7.91 27.48
CA ALA A 34 41.93 -9.17 27.30
C ALA A 34 42.97 -10.15 26.78
N LEU A 35 43.51 -10.96 27.69
CA LEU A 35 44.31 -12.13 27.38
C LEU A 35 43.47 -12.97 26.43
N ARG A 36 43.84 -12.92 25.14
CA ARG A 36 43.25 -13.72 24.08
C ARG A 36 43.57 -15.17 24.41
N LEU A 37 42.63 -15.86 25.06
CA LEU A 37 42.76 -17.30 25.27
C LEU A 37 42.93 -17.97 23.90
N PRO A 38 43.97 -18.77 23.68
CA PRO A 38 44.14 -19.50 22.44
C PRO A 38 43.17 -20.68 22.45
N GLY A 39 41.94 -20.42 22.01
CA GLY A 39 40.90 -21.42 21.82
C GLY A 39 39.67 -20.75 21.25
N PHE A 40 39.30 -21.11 20.01
CA PHE A 40 38.21 -20.53 19.22
C PHE A 40 38.50 -19.13 18.64
N ALA A 41 39.60 -19.00 17.88
CA ALA A 41 39.64 -17.91 16.90
C ALA A 41 38.52 -18.18 15.88
N ALA A 42 37.59 -17.23 15.73
CA ALA A 42 36.64 -17.22 14.61
C ALA A 42 37.38 -17.54 13.31
N ASP A 43 36.85 -18.45 12.49
CA ASP A 43 37.42 -18.73 11.18
C ASP A 43 36.99 -17.62 10.23
N PRO A 44 37.85 -16.61 9.95
CA PRO A 44 37.47 -15.48 9.11
C PRO A 44 37.19 -15.94 7.67
N GLU A 45 37.73 -17.08 7.24
CA GLU A 45 37.47 -17.64 5.91
C GLU A 45 36.09 -18.31 5.85
N ALA A 46 35.62 -18.95 6.93
CA ALA A 46 34.26 -19.46 7.00
C ALA A 46 33.22 -18.33 6.96
N VAL A 47 33.44 -17.25 7.70
CA VAL A 47 32.55 -16.07 7.69
C VAL A 47 32.57 -15.39 6.32
N SER A 48 33.75 -15.25 5.70
CA SER A 48 33.87 -14.66 4.37
C SER A 48 33.19 -15.50 3.27
N ARG A 49 33.25 -16.84 3.37
CA ARG A 49 32.51 -17.73 2.46
C ARG A 49 31.00 -17.57 2.64
N LEU A 50 30.52 -17.56 3.89
CA LEU A 50 29.10 -17.34 4.18
C LEU A 50 28.62 -15.97 3.68
N ALA A 51 29.44 -14.92 3.84
CA ALA A 51 29.17 -13.59 3.33
C ALA A 51 29.06 -13.57 1.79
N ALA A 52 29.95 -14.29 1.10
CA ALA A 52 29.90 -14.42 -0.36
C ALA A 52 28.67 -15.21 -0.83
N ASP A 53 28.37 -16.34 -0.18
CA ASP A 53 27.24 -17.21 -0.54
C ASP A 53 25.88 -16.51 -0.36
N LEU A 54 25.77 -15.62 0.64
CA LEU A 54 24.53 -14.91 0.97
C LEU A 54 24.52 -13.45 0.52
N ALA A 55 25.52 -12.99 -0.24
CA ALA A 55 25.71 -11.57 -0.57
C ALA A 55 24.47 -10.92 -1.20
N ASP A 56 23.81 -11.60 -2.15
CA ASP A 56 22.62 -11.07 -2.84
C ASP A 56 21.41 -10.89 -1.92
N ARG A 57 21.30 -11.71 -0.87
CA ARG A 57 20.20 -11.66 0.11
C ARG A 57 20.51 -10.75 1.29
N ILE A 58 21.79 -10.65 1.66
CA ILE A 58 22.26 -9.79 2.73
C ILE A 58 22.41 -8.34 2.24
N GLY A 59 22.84 -8.10 0.99
CA GLY A 59 23.11 -6.77 0.44
C GLY A 59 21.94 -5.78 0.56
N PRO A 60 20.68 -6.19 0.30
CA PRO A 60 19.50 -5.35 0.49
C PRO A 60 19.07 -5.13 1.95
N ALA A 61 19.61 -5.89 2.90
CA ALA A 61 19.22 -5.76 4.30
C ALA A 61 19.58 -4.37 4.83
N VAL A 62 18.61 -3.74 5.50
CA VAL A 62 18.77 -2.38 6.08
C VAL A 62 19.25 -2.40 7.53
N HIS A 63 19.21 -3.57 8.18
CA HIS A 63 19.65 -3.73 9.57
C HIS A 63 20.25 -5.13 9.82
N PRO A 64 21.24 -5.29 10.72
CA PRO A 64 21.78 -6.60 11.12
C PRO A 64 20.73 -7.62 11.58
N TYR A 65 19.59 -7.17 12.10
CA TYR A 65 18.51 -8.08 12.53
C TYR A 65 17.75 -8.73 11.36
N GLU A 66 17.72 -8.09 10.19
CA GLU A 66 17.19 -8.74 8.99
C GLU A 66 18.12 -9.85 8.52
N VAL A 67 19.44 -9.63 8.66
CA VAL A 67 20.45 -10.67 8.43
C VAL A 67 20.30 -11.80 9.47
N ALA A 68 20.03 -11.48 10.75
CA ALA A 68 19.77 -12.51 11.75
C ALA A 68 18.53 -13.35 11.42
N ALA A 69 17.42 -12.70 11.03
CA ALA A 69 16.20 -13.39 10.61
C ALA A 69 16.42 -14.26 9.36
N LEU A 70 17.24 -13.78 8.41
CA LEU A 70 17.67 -14.55 7.26
C LEU A 70 18.45 -15.81 7.67
N LEU A 71 19.46 -15.67 8.54
CA LEU A 71 20.26 -16.80 9.03
C LEU A 71 19.43 -17.79 9.86
N GLU A 72 18.43 -17.32 10.62
CA GLU A 72 17.48 -18.17 11.33
C GLU A 72 16.59 -18.96 10.35
N ALA A 73 16.12 -18.31 9.28
CA ALA A 73 15.34 -18.98 8.22
C ALA A 73 16.17 -20.03 7.45
N GLU A 74 17.49 -19.84 7.32
CA GLU A 74 18.42 -20.84 6.80
C GLU A 74 18.69 -22.00 7.79
N GLY A 75 18.18 -21.91 9.03
CA GLY A 75 18.28 -22.97 10.02
C GLY A 75 19.65 -23.07 10.72
N LEU A 76 20.42 -21.98 10.79
CA LEU A 76 21.68 -21.96 11.53
C LEU A 76 21.44 -22.16 13.03
N THR A 77 22.03 -23.20 13.60
CA THR A 77 21.92 -23.49 15.04
C THR A 77 23.00 -22.77 15.86
N ALA A 78 22.75 -22.59 17.17
CA ALA A 78 23.70 -21.97 18.09
C ALA A 78 25.06 -22.70 18.14
N GLU A 79 25.05 -24.03 18.05
CA GLU A 79 26.26 -24.85 18.01
C GLU A 79 27.06 -24.59 16.74
N GLN A 80 26.42 -24.50 15.57
CA GLN A 80 27.08 -24.18 14.31
C GLN A 80 27.70 -22.78 14.35
N ILE A 81 26.97 -21.80 14.87
CA ILE A 81 27.43 -20.41 15.00
C ILE A 81 28.69 -20.33 15.86
N THR A 82 28.70 -21.04 16.98
CA THR A 82 29.83 -21.03 17.92
C THR A 82 31.01 -21.85 17.39
N GLN A 83 30.78 -23.08 16.91
CA GLN A 83 31.85 -24.02 16.54
C GLN A 83 32.46 -23.72 15.17
N ARG A 84 31.65 -23.31 14.18
CA ARG A 84 32.10 -23.12 12.79
C ARG A 84 32.49 -21.67 12.50
N TYR A 85 31.77 -20.72 13.08
CA TYR A 85 31.98 -19.30 12.79
C TYR A 85 32.63 -18.54 13.96
N GLY A 86 32.73 -19.14 15.15
CA GLY A 86 33.39 -18.54 16.32
C GLY A 86 32.68 -17.30 16.86
N HIS A 87 31.40 -17.12 16.55
CA HIS A 87 30.59 -16.03 17.06
C HIS A 87 29.77 -16.50 18.28
N PRO A 88 29.60 -15.65 19.31
CA PRO A 88 28.91 -16.03 20.55
C PRO A 88 27.40 -16.27 20.37
N ASN A 89 26.79 -15.67 19.35
CA ASN A 89 25.37 -15.82 19.04
C ASN A 89 25.09 -15.39 17.59
N LEU A 90 23.86 -15.69 17.14
CA LEU A 90 23.34 -15.37 15.81
C LEU A 90 23.47 -13.88 15.48
N PHE A 91 23.17 -13.00 16.43
CA PHE A 91 23.22 -11.55 16.22
C PHE A 91 24.64 -11.05 15.99
N SER A 92 25.63 -11.60 16.70
CA SER A 92 27.04 -11.25 16.50
C SER A 92 27.55 -11.66 15.12
N LEU A 93 27.16 -12.85 14.64
CA LEU A 93 27.46 -13.30 13.28
C LEU A 93 26.75 -12.41 12.24
N ALA A 94 25.48 -12.08 12.48
CA ALA A 94 24.71 -11.23 11.59
C ALA A 94 25.30 -9.82 11.44
N THR A 95 25.79 -9.22 12.53
CA THR A 95 26.51 -7.94 12.48
C THR A 95 27.79 -8.04 11.65
N ALA A 96 28.58 -9.10 11.84
CA ALA A 96 29.82 -9.29 11.07
C ALA A 96 29.54 -9.44 9.56
N LEU A 97 28.51 -10.22 9.19
CA LEU A 97 28.10 -10.37 7.79
C LEU A 97 27.52 -9.05 7.23
N TYR A 98 26.76 -8.32 8.02
CA TYR A 98 26.19 -7.03 7.64
C TYR A 98 27.28 -5.99 7.33
N GLU A 99 28.33 -5.94 8.15
CA GLU A 99 29.48 -5.05 7.95
C GLU A 99 30.38 -5.48 6.77
N GLN A 100 30.50 -6.78 6.51
CA GLN A 100 31.36 -7.31 5.46
C GLN A 100 30.74 -7.24 4.05
N VAL A 101 29.43 -7.45 3.92
CA VAL A 101 28.75 -7.49 2.60
C VAL A 101 28.43 -6.06 2.12
N PRO A 102 28.84 -5.67 0.90
CA PRO A 102 28.47 -4.38 0.32
C PRO A 102 26.95 -4.19 0.24
N ARG A 103 26.47 -2.99 0.58
CA ARG A 103 25.04 -2.67 0.52
C ARG A 103 24.58 -2.48 -0.92
N THR A 104 23.49 -3.16 -1.27
CA THR A 104 22.87 -3.08 -2.59
C THR A 104 21.40 -2.77 -2.42
N PHE A 105 20.92 -1.66 -2.98
CA PHE A 105 19.52 -1.25 -2.87
C PHE A 105 18.84 -1.44 -4.23
N PRO A 106 18.34 -2.65 -4.55
CA PRO A 106 17.65 -2.87 -5.82
C PRO A 106 16.38 -2.03 -5.87
N GLU A 107 16.15 -1.36 -7.00
CA GLU A 107 14.93 -0.60 -7.21
C GLU A 107 13.72 -1.55 -7.15
N PRO A 108 12.70 -1.28 -6.32
CA PRO A 108 11.50 -2.10 -6.28
C PRO A 108 10.80 -2.09 -7.64
N ALA A 109 10.07 -3.16 -7.94
CA ALA A 109 9.28 -3.22 -9.17
C ALA A 109 8.32 -2.02 -9.22
N PRO A 110 8.19 -1.34 -10.37
CA PRO A 110 7.35 -0.15 -10.49
C PRO A 110 5.90 -0.51 -10.13
N ALA A 111 5.36 0.19 -9.14
CA ALA A 111 3.97 0.05 -8.76
C ALA A 111 3.05 0.54 -9.90
N ALA A 112 1.83 0.00 -9.96
CA ALA A 112 0.83 0.51 -10.88
C ALA A 112 0.55 1.99 -10.56
N ASP A 113 0.71 2.87 -11.54
CA ASP A 113 0.44 4.30 -11.40
C ASP A 113 -1.07 4.55 -11.18
N PRO A 114 -1.51 4.99 -10.00
CA PRO A 114 -2.92 5.24 -9.71
C PRO A 114 -3.47 6.45 -10.50
N TRP A 115 -2.61 7.31 -11.04
CA TRP A 115 -2.97 8.53 -11.77
C TRP A 115 -2.92 8.37 -13.28
N ARG A 116 -2.60 7.16 -13.77
CA ARG A 116 -2.48 6.91 -15.21
C ARG A 116 -3.81 7.24 -15.92
N PRO A 117 -3.82 8.16 -16.90
CA PRO A 117 -5.04 8.53 -17.59
C PRO A 117 -5.55 7.36 -18.44
N ASP A 118 -6.81 7.00 -18.23
CA ASP A 118 -7.54 6.05 -19.05
C ASP A 118 -8.56 6.81 -19.91
N THR A 119 -8.16 7.14 -21.14
CA THR A 119 -8.96 7.94 -22.08
C THR A 119 -10.29 7.27 -22.38
N VAL A 120 -10.33 5.94 -22.47
CA VAL A 120 -11.56 5.18 -22.75
C VAL A 120 -12.50 5.31 -21.56
N ARG A 121 -12.00 5.10 -20.33
CA ARG A 121 -12.81 5.26 -19.12
C ARG A 121 -13.31 6.69 -18.94
N CYS A 122 -12.49 7.68 -19.30
CA CYS A 122 -12.87 9.09 -19.27
C CYS A 122 -14.00 9.37 -20.26
N LEU A 123 -13.86 8.93 -21.51
CA LEU A 123 -14.87 9.07 -22.56
C LEU A 123 -16.19 8.38 -22.17
N LEU A 124 -16.13 7.13 -21.72
CA LEU A 124 -17.31 6.36 -21.30
C LEU A 124 -18.04 7.05 -20.14
N ARG A 125 -17.29 7.60 -19.18
CA ARG A 125 -17.86 8.38 -18.08
C ARG A 125 -18.52 9.65 -18.59
N GLY A 126 -17.87 10.37 -19.50
CA GLY A 126 -18.44 11.56 -20.15
C GLY A 126 -19.76 11.24 -20.86
N LEU A 127 -19.80 10.17 -21.65
CA LEU A 127 -21.02 9.72 -22.33
C LEU A 127 -22.13 9.38 -21.33
N LEU A 128 -21.80 8.66 -20.25
CA LEU A 128 -22.75 8.30 -19.20
C LEU A 128 -23.37 9.54 -18.52
N PHE A 129 -22.57 10.59 -18.28
CA PHE A 129 -23.06 11.85 -17.72
C PHE A 129 -23.81 12.73 -18.74
N ALA A 130 -23.56 12.57 -20.03
CA ALA A 130 -24.27 13.30 -21.09
C ALA A 130 -25.65 12.71 -21.42
N LEU A 131 -25.87 11.42 -21.13
CA LEU A 131 -27.13 10.71 -21.44
C LEU A 131 -28.41 11.42 -20.97
N PRO A 132 -28.51 11.95 -19.73
CA PRO A 132 -29.71 12.69 -19.31
C PRO A 132 -29.97 13.94 -20.15
N GLY A 133 -28.91 14.67 -20.52
CA GLY A 133 -29.02 15.84 -21.40
C GLY A 133 -29.45 15.47 -22.82
N LEU A 134 -28.92 14.36 -23.35
CA LEU A 134 -29.35 13.80 -24.63
C LEU A 134 -30.83 13.38 -24.59
N ALA A 135 -31.28 12.77 -23.50
CA ALA A 135 -32.68 12.39 -23.34
C ALA A 135 -33.60 13.63 -23.36
N TYR A 136 -33.19 14.74 -22.74
CA TYR A 136 -33.95 15.99 -22.78
C TYR A 136 -34.04 16.53 -24.21
N LEU A 137 -32.92 16.57 -24.95
CA LEU A 137 -32.91 17.02 -26.35
C LEU A 137 -33.83 16.17 -27.25
N LEU A 138 -33.83 14.85 -27.05
CA LEU A 138 -34.64 13.92 -27.85
C LEU A 138 -36.14 13.96 -27.50
N THR A 139 -36.49 14.30 -26.26
CA THR A 139 -37.87 14.25 -25.76
C THR A 139 -38.52 15.62 -25.62
N ALA A 140 -37.75 16.72 -25.78
CA ALA A 140 -38.23 18.10 -25.73
C ALA A 140 -39.52 18.37 -26.53
N PRO A 141 -39.68 17.95 -27.81
CA PRO A 141 -40.88 18.25 -28.59
C PRO A 141 -42.13 17.47 -28.13
N LEU A 142 -41.95 16.43 -27.33
CA LEU A 142 -43.02 15.58 -26.80
C LEU A 142 -43.52 16.11 -25.43
N TRP A 143 -42.79 17.05 -24.84
CA TRP A 143 -42.98 17.47 -23.46
C TRP A 143 -44.10 18.50 -23.30
N HIS A 144 -45.08 18.17 -22.46
CA HIS A 144 -46.12 19.13 -22.03
C HIS A 144 -45.96 19.42 -20.53
N PRO A 145 -45.45 20.61 -20.15
CA PRO A 145 -45.31 20.99 -18.75
C PRO A 145 -46.70 21.04 -18.09
N GLY A 146 -46.93 20.18 -17.10
CA GLY A 146 -48.21 20.05 -16.39
C GLY A 146 -48.81 18.65 -16.50
N ARG A 147 -48.79 18.05 -17.70
CA ARG A 147 -49.33 16.68 -17.91
C ARG A 147 -48.37 15.60 -17.42
N HIS A 148 -47.06 15.80 -17.58
CA HIS A 148 -46.07 14.73 -17.39
C HIS A 148 -45.23 14.89 -16.10
N ALA A 149 -45.53 15.88 -15.25
CA ALA A 149 -44.75 16.16 -14.05
C ALA A 149 -44.79 15.00 -13.05
N ALA A 150 -45.98 14.42 -12.82
CA ALA A 150 -46.14 13.26 -11.94
C ALA A 150 -45.33 12.04 -12.43
N ALA A 151 -45.37 11.77 -13.75
CA ALA A 151 -44.59 10.72 -14.38
C ALA A 151 -43.08 10.87 -14.13
N LEU A 152 -42.52 12.09 -14.28
CA LEU A 152 -41.10 12.33 -13.99
C LEU A 152 -40.73 12.19 -12.51
N ILE A 153 -41.58 12.67 -11.61
CA ILE A 153 -41.34 12.53 -10.17
C ILE A 153 -41.31 11.06 -9.79
N VAL A 154 -42.28 10.27 -10.26
CA VAL A 154 -42.34 8.83 -9.98
C VAL A 154 -41.17 8.10 -10.63
N ALA A 155 -40.85 8.35 -11.91
CA ALA A 155 -39.69 7.77 -12.58
C ALA A 155 -38.39 8.11 -11.85
N GLY A 156 -38.24 9.34 -11.37
CA GLY A 156 -37.07 9.80 -10.62
C GLY A 156 -36.92 9.10 -9.27
N LEU A 157 -38.00 8.98 -8.49
CA LEU A 157 -37.99 8.27 -7.21
C LEU A 157 -37.67 6.78 -7.38
N VAL A 158 -38.30 6.12 -8.36
CA VAL A 158 -38.04 4.71 -8.68
C VAL A 158 -36.59 4.51 -9.14
N SER A 159 -36.11 5.37 -10.04
CA SER A 159 -34.71 5.32 -10.52
C SER A 159 -33.71 5.55 -9.40
N TRP A 160 -34.00 6.48 -8.47
CA TRP A 160 -33.16 6.76 -7.32
C TRP A 160 -33.08 5.56 -6.37
N ALA A 161 -34.22 5.02 -5.95
CA ALA A 161 -34.28 3.86 -5.06
C ALA A 161 -33.60 2.63 -5.68
N TRP A 162 -33.88 2.36 -6.96
CA TRP A 162 -33.24 1.28 -7.70
C TRP A 162 -31.72 1.49 -7.81
N GLY A 163 -31.28 2.71 -8.10
CA GLY A 163 -29.86 3.06 -8.18
C GLY A 163 -29.11 2.80 -6.87
N GLN A 164 -29.72 3.14 -5.72
CA GLN A 164 -29.15 2.83 -4.40
C GLN A 164 -29.01 1.32 -4.17
N ALA A 165 -30.09 0.57 -4.41
CA ALA A 165 -30.08 -0.89 -4.24
C ALA A 165 -29.07 -1.58 -5.17
N LEU A 166 -29.01 -1.14 -6.43
CA LEU A 166 -28.11 -1.66 -7.44
C LEU A 166 -26.65 -1.34 -7.09
N GLY A 167 -26.37 -0.11 -6.67
CA GLY A 167 -25.03 0.32 -6.22
C GLY A 167 -24.55 -0.50 -5.03
N HIS A 168 -25.41 -0.70 -4.03
CA HIS A 168 -25.11 -1.54 -2.87
C HIS A 168 -24.81 -2.99 -3.27
N ARG A 169 -25.65 -3.59 -4.13
CA ARG A 169 -25.46 -4.96 -4.60
C ARG A 169 -24.19 -5.12 -5.45
N ALA A 170 -23.88 -4.15 -6.31
CA ALA A 170 -22.67 -4.15 -7.10
C ALA A 170 -21.42 -4.03 -6.21
N HIS A 171 -21.48 -3.21 -5.15
CA HIS A 171 -20.41 -3.09 -4.17
C HIS A 171 -20.13 -4.42 -3.46
N LEU A 172 -21.18 -5.10 -2.97
CA LEU A 172 -21.04 -6.44 -2.37
C LEU A 172 -20.46 -7.45 -3.37
N ARG A 173 -20.83 -7.35 -4.65
CA ARG A 173 -20.31 -8.23 -5.71
C ARG A 173 -18.84 -7.96 -6.06
N MET A 174 -18.26 -6.83 -5.66
CA MET A 174 -16.82 -6.61 -5.82
C MET A 174 -15.99 -7.62 -5.02
N ALA A 175 -16.51 -8.16 -3.91
CA ALA A 175 -15.86 -9.22 -3.15
C ALA A 175 -15.65 -10.51 -3.96
N ALA A 176 -16.57 -10.81 -4.90
CA ALA A 176 -16.45 -11.92 -5.85
C ALA A 176 -15.65 -11.56 -7.13
N GLY A 177 -15.29 -10.28 -7.28
CA GLY A 177 -14.46 -9.77 -8.38
C GLY A 177 -15.15 -8.75 -9.29
N ARG A 178 -14.32 -8.00 -10.03
CA ARG A 178 -14.76 -6.89 -10.90
C ARG A 178 -15.78 -7.31 -11.97
N ARG A 179 -15.67 -8.53 -12.51
CA ARG A 179 -16.59 -9.04 -13.56
C ARG A 179 -18.01 -9.24 -13.04
N GLU A 180 -18.16 -9.73 -11.82
CA GLU A 180 -19.47 -9.97 -11.21
C GLU A 180 -20.18 -8.65 -10.83
N ALA A 181 -19.43 -7.67 -10.33
CA ALA A 181 -19.92 -6.32 -10.13
C ALA A 181 -20.37 -5.68 -11.46
N ALA A 182 -19.56 -5.83 -12.53
CA ALA A 182 -19.91 -5.33 -13.85
C ALA A 182 -21.17 -5.99 -14.42
N ARG A 183 -21.31 -7.32 -14.32
CA ARG A 183 -22.52 -8.05 -14.73
C ARG A 183 -23.76 -7.57 -14.00
N THR A 184 -23.64 -7.34 -12.69
CA THR A 184 -24.73 -6.83 -11.85
C THR A 184 -25.20 -5.45 -12.33
N LEU A 185 -24.26 -4.54 -12.63
CA LEU A 185 -24.60 -3.22 -13.19
C LEU A 185 -25.19 -3.33 -14.60
N LEU A 186 -24.61 -4.15 -15.47
CA LEU A 186 -25.04 -4.32 -16.86
C LEU A 186 -26.47 -4.88 -16.99
N THR A 187 -26.87 -5.80 -16.11
CA THR A 187 -28.24 -6.35 -16.11
C THR A 187 -29.19 -5.50 -15.28
N GLY A 188 -28.71 -4.93 -14.17
CA GLY A 188 -29.54 -4.14 -13.27
C GLY A 188 -29.91 -2.76 -13.82
N ALA A 189 -29.03 -2.10 -14.57
CA ALA A 189 -29.31 -0.79 -15.16
C ALA A 189 -30.51 -0.78 -16.12
N PRO A 190 -30.60 -1.67 -17.15
CA PRO A 190 -31.76 -1.70 -18.04
C PRO A 190 -33.05 -2.12 -17.33
N LEU A 191 -32.97 -3.02 -16.35
CA LEU A 191 -34.12 -3.40 -15.53
C LEU A 191 -34.65 -2.20 -14.74
N GLY A 192 -33.77 -1.41 -14.14
CA GLY A 192 -34.14 -0.19 -13.44
C GLY A 192 -34.83 0.83 -14.34
N ALA A 193 -34.29 1.03 -15.55
CA ALA A 193 -34.91 1.90 -16.54
C ALA A 193 -36.31 1.41 -16.93
N ALA A 194 -36.47 0.12 -17.22
CA ALA A 194 -37.77 -0.47 -17.54
C ALA A 194 -38.78 -0.33 -16.39
N LEU A 195 -38.36 -0.54 -15.15
CA LEU A 195 -39.20 -0.37 -13.96
C LEU A 195 -39.64 1.09 -13.78
N ALA A 196 -38.71 2.05 -13.91
CA ALA A 196 -39.02 3.47 -13.80
C ALA A 196 -39.98 3.93 -14.91
N THR A 197 -39.76 3.51 -16.15
CA THR A 197 -40.66 3.80 -17.28
C THR A 197 -42.03 3.16 -17.07
N GLY A 198 -42.09 1.90 -16.65
CA GLY A 198 -43.35 1.19 -16.39
C GLY A 198 -44.16 1.82 -15.26
N ALA A 199 -43.51 2.27 -14.18
CA ALA A 199 -44.16 2.96 -13.07
C ALA A 199 -44.71 4.34 -13.44
N ALA A 200 -44.07 5.01 -14.41
CA ALA A 200 -44.46 6.35 -14.87
C ALA A 200 -45.44 6.34 -16.05
N ALA A 201 -45.55 5.23 -16.79
CA ALA A 201 -46.39 5.10 -17.98
C ALA A 201 -47.89 5.44 -17.79
N PRO A 202 -48.55 5.15 -16.63
CA PRO A 202 -49.98 5.46 -16.46
C PRO A 202 -50.27 6.90 -15.97
N LEU A 203 -49.25 7.74 -15.78
CA LEU A 203 -49.35 9.09 -15.22
C LEU A 203 -49.29 10.17 -16.30
#